data_AF-A0A7X6U6R9-F1
#
_entry.id   AF-A0A7X6U6R9-F1
#
_cell.length_a   1.000
_cell.length_b   1.000
_cell.length_c   1.000
_cell.angle_alpha   90.00
_cell.angle_beta   90.00
_cell.angle_gamma   90.00
#
_symmetry.space_group_name_H-M   'P 1'
#
loop_
_entity.id
_entity.type
_entity.pdbx_description
1 polymer ?
#
loop_
_entity_poly.entity_id
_entity_poly.type
_entity_poly.pdbx_seq_one_letter_code
_entity_poly.pdbx_strand_id
1 'polypeptide(L)'
;MKGRHWLRRDVLLPVLYLALFGFVLYWLYGRLDTVPVVQTSRFIYWLIRVIAITYALLFVITISHVLSTYDLERYDPGNLASLKRLMKRSRYKPNKRDRPTEALLVDYEAVLLAKRYFLETDSHLIGRVYARR
;
A
#
# COMPACT_ATOMS: atom_id res chain seq x y z
N MET A 1 -13.15 19.64 -1.03
CA MET A 1 -12.50 19.38 -2.34
C MET A 1 -10.97 19.21 -2.25
N LYS A 2 -10.40 18.59 -1.19
CA LYS A 2 -8.93 18.52 -0.96
C LYS A 2 -8.23 17.22 -1.39
N GLY A 3 -8.96 16.15 -1.76
CA GLY A 3 -8.35 14.83 -2.05
C GLY A 3 -7.83 14.60 -3.48
N ARG A 4 -8.24 15.41 -4.48
CA ARG A 4 -7.85 15.17 -5.89
C ARG A 4 -6.42 15.54 -6.25
N HIS A 5 -5.79 16.43 -5.47
CA HIS A 5 -4.47 16.97 -5.82
C HIS A 5 -3.31 16.08 -5.34
N TRP A 6 -3.51 15.32 -4.26
CA TRP A 6 -2.53 14.35 -3.76
C TRP A 6 -2.45 13.12 -4.67
N LEU A 7 -3.61 12.61 -5.10
CA LEU A 7 -3.69 11.43 -5.95
C LEU A 7 -3.06 11.62 -7.34
N ARG A 8 -3.11 12.83 -7.89
CA ARG A 8 -2.37 13.14 -9.14
C ARG A 8 -0.86 13.27 -8.94
N ARG A 9 -0.41 13.68 -7.76
CA ARG A 9 1.01 13.96 -7.53
C ARG A 9 1.77 12.75 -7.00
N ASP A 10 1.17 11.96 -6.13
CA ASP A 10 1.89 10.86 -5.48
C ASP A 10 1.74 9.53 -6.21
N VAL A 11 0.74 9.40 -7.09
CA VAL A 11 0.50 8.18 -7.88
C VAL A 11 0.84 8.38 -9.35
N LEU A 12 0.40 9.49 -9.96
CA LEU A 12 0.59 9.72 -11.39
C LEU A 12 2.04 10.07 -11.73
N LEU A 13 2.73 10.76 -10.82
CA LEU A 13 4.08 11.30 -11.04
C LEU A 13 5.15 10.19 -11.02
N PRO A 14 5.11 9.20 -10.09
CA PRO A 14 5.95 8.01 -10.18
C PRO A 14 5.70 7.21 -11.45
N VAL A 15 4.43 6.99 -11.81
CA VAL A 15 4.06 6.25 -13.03
C VAL A 15 4.56 6.96 -14.29
N LEU A 16 4.48 8.29 -14.33
CA LEU A 16 4.95 9.09 -15.45
C LEU A 16 6.48 9.10 -15.55
N TYR A 17 7.20 9.26 -14.44
CA TYR A 17 8.66 9.12 -14.43
C TYR A 17 9.10 7.75 -14.93
N LEU A 18 8.39 6.71 -14.52
CA LEU A 18 8.64 5.33 -14.90
C LEU A 18 8.31 5.08 -16.38
N ALA A 19 7.22 5.65 -16.91
CA ALA A 19 6.95 5.59 -18.34
C ALA A 19 8.04 6.31 -19.16
N LEU A 20 8.46 7.49 -18.70
CA LEU A 20 9.52 8.28 -19.35
C LEU A 20 10.87 7.55 -19.33
N PHE A 21 11.25 7.00 -18.17
CA PHE A 21 12.52 6.29 -18.03
C PHE A 21 12.54 5.00 -18.86
N GLY A 22 11.41 4.29 -18.93
CA GLY A 22 11.26 3.12 -19.80
C GLY A 22 11.37 3.47 -21.28
N PHE A 23 10.77 4.61 -21.69
CA PHE A 23 10.90 5.12 -23.05
C PHE A 23 12.34 5.47 -23.42
N VAL A 24 13.04 6.19 -22.54
CA VAL A 24 14.47 6.51 -22.74
C VAL A 24 15.31 5.26 -22.83
N LEU A 25 15.06 4.26 -21.98
CA LEU A 25 15.80 2.99 -21.98
C LEU A 25 15.56 2.20 -23.27
N TYR A 26 14.31 2.14 -23.74
CA TYR A 26 13.97 1.50 -25.01
C TYR A 26 14.61 2.21 -26.20
N TRP A 27 14.55 3.54 -26.22
CA TRP A 27 15.20 4.34 -27.26
C TRP A 27 16.71 4.14 -27.28
N LEU A 28 17.34 4.11 -26.10
CA LEU A 28 18.76 3.85 -25.94
C LEU A 28 19.10 2.44 -26.43
N TYR A 29 18.27 1.44 -26.11
CA TYR A 29 18.44 0.07 -26.57
C TYR A 29 18.45 -0.03 -28.09
N GLY A 30 17.53 0.66 -28.79
CA GLY A 30 17.50 0.71 -30.24
C GLY A 30 18.69 1.45 -30.89
N ARG A 31 19.44 2.23 -30.11
CA ARG A 31 20.67 2.92 -30.57
C ARG A 31 21.94 2.12 -30.30
N LEU A 32 21.88 1.01 -29.57
CA LEU A 32 23.07 0.22 -29.22
C LEU A 32 23.79 -0.35 -30.45
N ASP A 33 23.03 -0.78 -31.45
CA ASP A 33 23.61 -1.35 -32.67
C ASP A 33 24.37 -0.30 -33.51
N THR A 34 24.11 1.00 -33.29
CA THR A 34 24.84 2.09 -33.96
C THR A 34 26.18 2.41 -33.30
N VAL A 35 26.46 1.86 -32.12
CA VAL A 35 27.70 2.11 -31.38
C VAL A 35 28.65 0.92 -31.56
N PRO A 36 29.75 1.08 -32.31
CA PRO A 36 30.63 -0.04 -32.66
C PRO A 36 31.28 -0.69 -31.41
N VAL A 37 31.48 0.08 -30.33
CA VAL A 37 32.01 -0.41 -29.05
C VAL A 37 31.13 -1.49 -28.41
N VAL A 38 29.81 -1.41 -28.60
CA VAL A 38 28.84 -2.36 -28.01
C VAL A 38 28.84 -3.69 -28.75
N GLN A 39 29.10 -3.68 -30.06
CA GLN A 39 29.18 -4.90 -30.87
C GLN A 39 30.43 -5.73 -30.54
N THR A 40 31.54 -5.07 -30.16
CA THR A 40 32.81 -5.73 -29.87
C THR A 40 32.81 -6.47 -28.53
N SER A 41 31.93 -6.09 -27.59
CA SER A 41 31.95 -6.62 -26.22
C SER A 41 30.61 -7.22 -25.78
N ARG A 42 30.56 -8.55 -25.71
CA ARG A 42 29.45 -9.31 -25.10
C ARG A 42 29.13 -8.88 -23.67
N PHE A 43 30.11 -8.35 -22.94
CA PHE A 43 29.91 -7.86 -21.58
C PHE A 43 28.94 -6.67 -21.52
N ILE A 44 29.05 -5.74 -22.47
CA ILE A 44 28.19 -4.55 -22.52
C ILE A 44 26.74 -4.95 -22.79
N TYR A 45 26.52 -5.90 -23.70
CA TYR A 45 25.19 -6.45 -23.98
C TYR A 45 24.57 -7.10 -22.74
N TRP A 46 25.36 -7.84 -21.96
CA TRP A 46 24.91 -8.46 -20.71
C TRP A 46 24.59 -7.42 -19.62
N LEU A 47 25.45 -6.41 -19.47
CA LEU A 47 25.26 -5.32 -18.51
C LEU A 47 23.94 -4.58 -18.76
N ILE A 48 23.68 -4.21 -20.02
CA ILE A 48 22.45 -3.53 -20.41
C ILE A 48 21.23 -4.40 -20.15
N ARG A 49 21.33 -5.70 -20.42
CA ARG A 49 20.25 -6.65 -20.16
C ARG A 49 19.94 -6.76 -18.66
N VAL A 50 20.96 -6.78 -17.80
CA VAL A 50 20.78 -6.75 -16.34
C VAL A 50 20.10 -5.46 -15.90
N ILE A 51 20.55 -4.30 -16.40
CA ILE A 51 19.93 -3.01 -16.10
C ILE A 51 18.45 -3.01 -16.50
N ALA A 52 18.12 -3.53 -17.68
CA ALA A 52 16.74 -3.64 -18.15
C ALA A 52 15.88 -4.57 -17.28
N ILE A 53 16.42 -5.70 -16.83
CA ILE A 53 15.72 -6.62 -15.92
C ILE A 53 15.48 -5.97 -14.56
N THR A 54 16.50 -5.35 -13.96
CA THR A 54 16.37 -4.63 -12.69
C THR A 54 15.34 -3.50 -12.82
N TYR A 55 15.36 -2.77 -13.94
CA TYR A 55 14.38 -1.74 -14.24
C TYR A 55 12.95 -2.30 -14.30
N ALA A 56 12.74 -3.41 -15.03
CA ALA A 56 11.43 -4.07 -15.11
C ALA A 56 10.93 -4.56 -13.75
N LEU A 57 11.84 -5.06 -12.90
CA LEU A 57 11.50 -5.47 -11.53
C LEU A 57 11.03 -4.27 -10.68
N LEU A 58 11.80 -3.17 -10.71
CA LEU A 58 11.42 -1.92 -10.03
C LEU A 58 10.07 -1.42 -10.54
N PHE A 59 9.83 -1.51 -11.85
CA PHE A 59 8.58 -1.10 -12.47
C PHE A 59 7.37 -1.82 -11.87
N VAL A 60 7.45 -3.16 -11.77
CA VAL A 60 6.39 -4.00 -11.21
C VAL A 60 6.15 -3.67 -9.73
N ILE A 61 7.22 -3.45 -8.97
CA ILE A 61 7.13 -3.09 -7.54
C ILE A 61 6.44 -1.74 -7.38
N THR A 62 6.84 -0.72 -8.15
CA THR A 62 6.24 0.62 -8.10
C THR A 62 4.76 0.59 -8.44
N ILE A 63 4.36 -0.11 -9.51
CA ILE A 63 2.93 -0.27 -9.86
C ILE A 63 2.17 -0.97 -8.74
N SER A 64 2.71 -2.07 -8.21
CA SER A 64 2.08 -2.83 -7.13
C SER A 64 1.90 -1.98 -5.87
N HIS A 65 2.87 -1.13 -5.55
CA HIS A 65 2.80 -0.22 -4.42
C HIS A 65 1.78 0.88 -4.66
N VAL A 66 1.78 1.50 -5.84
CA VAL A 66 0.83 2.53 -6.24
C VAL A 66 -0.61 2.02 -6.16
N LEU A 67 -0.88 0.83 -6.72
CA LEU A 67 -2.20 0.19 -6.64
C LEU A 67 -2.62 -0.08 -5.19
N SER A 68 -1.69 -0.52 -4.35
CA SER A 68 -1.94 -0.78 -2.94
C SER A 68 -2.26 0.48 -2.14
N THR A 69 -1.51 1.56 -2.38
CA THR A 69 -1.72 2.85 -1.71
C THR A 69 -3.03 3.47 -2.15
N TYR A 70 -3.31 3.45 -3.46
CA TYR A 70 -4.56 3.96 -4.04
C TYR A 70 -5.80 3.24 -3.48
N ASP A 71 -5.70 1.93 -3.25
CA ASP A 71 -6.81 1.18 -2.65
C ASP A 71 -7.05 1.57 -1.19
N LEU A 72 -6.01 1.74 -0.37
CA LEU A 72 -6.15 2.13 1.04
C LEU A 72 -6.81 3.50 1.20
N GLU A 73 -6.43 4.45 0.35
CA GLU A 73 -6.83 5.86 0.47
C GLU A 73 -8.32 6.10 0.20
N ARG A 74 -9.01 5.11 -0.40
CA ARG A 74 -10.46 5.15 -0.66
C ARG A 74 -11.30 4.71 0.55
N TYR A 75 -10.67 4.17 1.60
CA TYR A 75 -11.37 3.69 2.77
C TYR A 75 -11.27 4.69 3.92
N ASP A 76 -12.35 5.39 4.16
CA ASP A 76 -12.50 6.27 5.31
C ASP A 76 -12.62 5.40 6.59
N PRO A 77 -11.72 5.54 7.58
CA PRO A 77 -11.79 4.77 8.83
C PRO A 77 -13.02 5.10 9.67
N GLY A 78 -13.69 6.24 9.43
CA GLY A 78 -14.92 6.64 10.12
C GLY A 78 -16.21 6.02 9.56
N ASN A 79 -16.15 5.31 8.42
CA ASN A 79 -17.33 4.76 7.76
C ASN A 79 -17.32 3.22 7.75
N LEU A 80 -18.30 2.61 8.41
CA LEU A 80 -18.44 1.16 8.53
C LEU A 80 -18.61 0.46 7.17
N ALA A 81 -19.23 1.12 6.18
CA ALA A 81 -19.47 0.55 4.86
C ALA A 81 -18.20 0.48 3.99
N SER A 82 -17.29 1.46 4.12
CA SER A 82 -15.95 1.40 3.51
C SER A 82 -15.13 0.30 4.15
N LEU A 83 -15.11 0.22 5.48
CA LEU A 83 -14.37 -0.82 6.21
C LEU A 83 -14.83 -2.25 5.82
N LYS A 84 -16.14 -2.47 5.69
CA LYS A 84 -16.70 -3.75 5.25
C LYS A 84 -16.26 -4.14 3.83
N ARG A 85 -16.08 -3.17 2.93
CA ARG A 85 -15.54 -3.40 1.58
C ARG A 85 -14.03 -3.69 1.61
N LEU A 86 -13.26 -3.00 2.47
CA LEU A 86 -11.83 -3.26 2.68
C LEU A 86 -11.61 -4.70 3.18
N MET A 87 -12.39 -5.15 4.17
CA MET A 87 -12.31 -6.50 4.74
C MET A 87 -12.64 -7.63 3.75
N LYS A 88 -13.33 -7.32 2.63
CA LYS A 88 -13.65 -8.29 1.58
C LYS A 88 -12.43 -8.60 0.70
N ARG A 89 -11.43 -7.72 0.64
CA ARG A 89 -10.20 -7.95 -0.13
C ARG A 89 -9.26 -8.88 0.64
N SER A 90 -8.88 -9.98 0.00
CA SER A 90 -8.01 -11.04 0.56
C SER A 90 -6.72 -10.50 1.21
N ARG A 91 -6.10 -9.48 0.59
CA ARG A 91 -4.85 -8.84 1.07
C ARG A 91 -4.97 -8.19 2.46
N TYR A 92 -6.14 -7.66 2.81
CA TYR A 92 -6.39 -6.98 4.09
C TYR A 92 -7.25 -7.81 5.04
N LYS A 93 -7.51 -9.06 4.67
CA LYS A 93 -8.27 -9.96 5.53
C LYS A 93 -7.39 -10.21 6.76
N PRO A 94 -7.82 -9.81 7.97
CA PRO A 94 -7.05 -10.08 9.16
C PRO A 94 -6.84 -11.59 9.24
N ASN A 95 -5.59 -12.00 9.46
CA ASN A 95 -5.26 -13.41 9.57
C ASN A 95 -6.13 -14.00 10.69
N LYS A 96 -6.96 -14.99 10.36
CA LYS A 96 -7.97 -15.60 11.24
C LYS A 96 -7.36 -16.40 12.41
N ARG A 97 -6.04 -16.39 12.56
CA ARG A 97 -5.35 -16.96 13.72
C ARG A 97 -5.68 -16.11 14.94
N ASP A 98 -6.71 -16.55 15.65
CA ASP A 98 -6.97 -16.38 17.07
C ASP A 98 -6.25 -15.19 17.71
N ARG A 99 -6.79 -13.99 17.51
CA ARG A 99 -6.74 -13.02 18.60
C ARG A 99 -7.94 -13.34 19.46
N PRO A 100 -7.77 -13.85 20.69
CA PRO A 100 -8.87 -13.96 21.62
C PRO A 100 -9.36 -12.54 21.87
N THR A 101 -10.42 -12.16 21.14
CA THR A 101 -11.06 -10.85 21.24
C THR A 101 -11.43 -10.55 22.68
N GLU A 102 -11.75 -11.59 23.45
CA GLU A 102 -11.99 -11.57 24.89
C GLU A 102 -10.76 -11.08 25.68
N ALA A 103 -9.55 -11.55 25.38
CA ALA A 103 -8.34 -11.12 26.09
C ALA A 103 -8.02 -9.64 25.82
N LEU A 104 -8.17 -9.20 24.56
CA LEU A 104 -7.96 -7.79 24.21
C LEU A 104 -9.03 -6.91 24.89
N LEU A 105 -10.29 -7.33 24.92
CA LEU A 105 -11.36 -6.59 25.59
C LEU A 105 -11.10 -6.48 27.10
N VAL A 106 -10.62 -7.54 27.74
CA VAL A 106 -10.25 -7.54 29.17
C VAL A 106 -9.10 -6.56 29.44
N ASP A 107 -8.07 -6.54 28.60
CA ASP A 107 -6.95 -5.60 28.74
C ASP A 107 -7.41 -4.14 28.58
N TYR A 108 -8.25 -3.86 27.59
CA TYR A 108 -8.82 -2.51 27.40
C TYR A 108 -9.74 -2.10 28.54
N GLU A 109 -10.56 -3.02 29.06
CA GLU A 109 -11.45 -2.80 30.20
C GLU A 109 -10.66 -2.48 31.48
N ALA A 110 -9.58 -3.23 31.75
CA ALA A 110 -8.69 -2.98 32.88
C ALA A 110 -8.05 -1.58 32.81
N VAL A 111 -7.62 -1.15 31.62
CA VAL A 111 -7.06 0.19 31.40
C VAL A 111 -8.10 1.30 31.60
N LEU A 112 -9.33 1.08 31.12
CA LEU A 112 -10.43 2.06 31.26
C LEU A 112 -10.84 2.21 32.73
N LEU A 113 -10.99 1.11 33.46
CA LEU A 113 -11.29 1.10 34.89
C LEU A 113 -10.16 1.77 35.69
N ALA A 114 -8.89 1.47 35.38
CA ALA A 114 -7.73 2.13 36.01
C ALA A 114 -7.73 3.65 35.78
N LYS A 115 -8.25 4.12 34.65
CA LYS A 115 -8.40 5.54 34.32
C LYS A 115 -9.68 6.19 34.88
N ARG A 116 -10.40 5.51 35.79
CA ARG A 116 -11.67 5.95 36.41
C ARG A 116 -12.83 6.14 35.44
N TYR A 117 -12.85 5.36 34.35
CA TYR A 117 -14.06 5.21 33.56
C TYR A 117 -14.93 4.14 34.21
N PHE A 118 -16.24 4.36 34.23
CA PHE A 118 -17.22 3.42 34.75
C PHE A 118 -18.09 2.90 33.62
N LEU A 119 -18.52 1.64 33.73
CA LEU A 119 -19.44 1.04 32.77
C LEU A 119 -20.82 1.69 32.93
N GLU A 120 -21.27 2.41 31.90
CA GLU A 120 -22.56 3.11 31.88
C GLU A 120 -23.66 2.23 31.28
N THR A 121 -23.33 1.42 30.28
CA THR A 121 -24.32 0.55 29.61
C THR A 121 -23.64 -0.69 29.05
N ASP A 122 -24.25 -1.86 29.24
CA ASP A 122 -23.92 -3.10 28.53
C ASP A 122 -25.14 -3.56 27.73
N SER A 123 -25.00 -3.63 26.41
CA SER A 123 -26.05 -4.10 25.52
C SER A 123 -25.45 -4.98 24.43
N HIS A 124 -26.10 -6.11 24.15
CA HIS A 124 -25.71 -6.98 23.03
C HIS A 124 -25.80 -6.30 21.66
N LEU A 125 -26.53 -5.18 21.55
CA LEU A 125 -26.69 -4.42 20.30
C LEU A 125 -25.69 -3.26 20.14
N ILE A 126 -25.25 -2.67 21.26
CA ILE A 126 -24.44 -1.43 21.27
C ILE A 126 -23.00 -1.71 21.78
N GLY A 127 -22.81 -2.80 22.52
CA GLY A 127 -21.58 -3.13 23.23
C GLY A 127 -21.54 -2.53 24.65
N ARG A 128 -20.35 -2.59 25.26
CA ARG A 128 -20.06 -1.98 26.57
C ARG A 128 -19.62 -0.53 26.39
N VAL A 129 -20.33 0.40 27.00
CA VAL A 129 -20.06 1.84 26.95
C VAL A 129 -19.50 2.28 28.29
N TYR A 130 -18.33 2.93 28.28
CA TYR A 130 -17.66 3.45 29.47
C TYR A 130 -17.64 4.97 29.47
N ALA A 131 -18.06 5.58 30.57
CA ALA A 131 -18.09 7.03 30.74
C ALA A 131 -17.17 7.48 31.90
N ARG A 132 -16.63 8.69 31.78
CA ARG A 132 -15.79 9.31 32.80
C ARG A 132 -16.59 10.40 33.50
N ARG A 133 -16.65 10.34 34.82
CA ARG A 133 -17.21 11.39 35.67
C ARG A 133 -16.13 12.39 36.08
#